data_AF-A0A023FVN5-F1
#
_entry.id   AF-A0A023FVN5-F1
#
_cell.length_a   1.000
_cell.length_b   1.000
_cell.length_c   1.000
_cell.angle_alpha   90.00
_cell.angle_beta   90.00
_cell.angle_gamma   90.00
#
_symmetry.space_group_name_H-M   'P 1'
#
loop_
_entity.id
_entity.type
_entity.pdbx_description
1 polymer ?
#
loop_
_entity_poly.entity_id
_entity_poly.type
_entity_poly.pdbx_seq_one_letter_code
_entity_poly.pdbx_strand_id
1 'polypeptide(L)'
;MMTCLVSKPSAGASHHCPSGFGQHCSFHLPDTPMHRAAYKPKGRENVMHLLDVVVQLAYFEADCLDSLLAHFTELLATLPTPTASQSMMRSVFSYMLGSQSGSWPAMVPFQSAPTFPWFALAGMLAEAQLPEVATAWKSLLSAIAESPQVSMEVLVKKTMQAPLDVLLLYRWAYQSLQTDADHPALPLIWQQFFSLYLQRCPNGNSAGPRFFESTSYFSLLKKMKRRLSELADHSYQRCANAGEEEPVKGPAREVVQNVPHFQ
;
A
#
# COMPACT_ATOMS: atom_id res chain seq x y z
N MET A 1 12.28 5.78 -9.05
CA MET A 1 11.92 6.07 -7.65
C MET A 1 12.18 7.54 -7.43
N MET A 2 11.11 8.35 -7.45
CA MET A 2 11.19 9.76 -7.11
C MET A 2 11.41 9.86 -5.60
N THR A 3 12.62 10.22 -5.20
CA THR A 3 12.90 10.75 -3.87
C THR A 3 12.35 12.17 -3.83
N CYS A 4 11.27 12.39 -3.09
CA CYS A 4 10.87 13.74 -2.70
C CYS A 4 11.93 14.29 -1.74
N LEU A 5 12.74 15.23 -2.23
CA LEU A 5 13.60 16.08 -1.43
C LEU A 5 12.72 17.05 -0.63
N VAL A 6 12.52 16.77 0.65
CA VAL A 6 12.04 17.78 1.61
C VAL A 6 13.25 18.42 2.25
N SER A 7 13.36 19.74 2.08
CA SER A 7 14.43 20.59 2.56
C SER A 7 14.50 20.61 4.08
N LYS A 8 15.72 20.49 4.62
CA LYS A 8 16.06 20.76 6.03
C LYS A 8 15.77 22.24 6.37
N PRO A 9 15.16 22.55 7.52
CA PRO A 9 15.40 23.79 8.21
C PRO A 9 16.53 23.63 9.24
N SER A 10 17.31 24.70 9.33
CA SER A 10 18.47 24.92 10.19
C SER A 10 18.13 24.85 11.68
N ALA A 11 19.12 24.44 12.47
CA ALA A 11 19.12 24.39 13.92
C ALA A 11 18.90 25.77 14.57
N GLY A 12 18.22 25.76 15.73
CA GLY A 12 18.34 26.80 16.75
C GLY A 12 17.00 27.25 17.35
N ALA A 13 16.63 26.67 18.50
CA ALA A 13 16.12 27.39 19.68
C ALA A 13 15.55 26.40 20.70
N SER A 14 16.26 26.26 21.81
CA SER A 14 15.82 25.57 23.02
C SER A 14 14.59 26.27 23.60
N HIS A 15 13.50 25.55 23.81
CA HIS A 15 12.46 25.96 24.76
C HIS A 15 12.08 24.79 25.66
N HIS A 16 12.23 25.05 26.96
CA HIS A 16 11.82 24.23 28.09
C HIS A 16 10.37 23.75 27.95
N CYS A 17 10.17 22.44 28.07
CA CYS A 17 8.85 21.83 28.26
C CYS A 17 8.64 21.60 29.78
N PRO A 18 7.55 22.08 30.38
CA PRO A 18 7.25 21.82 31.78
C PRO A 18 6.66 20.42 31.96
N SER A 19 7.19 19.71 32.94
CA SER A 19 6.73 18.42 33.41
C SER A 19 5.32 18.51 34.00
N GLY A 20 4.44 17.61 33.58
CA GLY A 20 3.25 17.23 34.34
C GLY A 20 1.94 17.38 33.57
N PHE A 21 1.42 16.26 33.07
CA PHE A 21 0.05 15.80 33.31
C PHE A 21 -0.05 14.38 32.75
N GLY A 22 0.06 13.39 33.63
CA GLY A 22 -0.28 12.02 33.31
C GLY A 22 -1.79 11.90 33.17
N GLN A 23 -2.25 11.56 31.96
CA GLN A 23 -3.55 10.93 31.77
C GLN A 23 -3.35 9.66 30.96
N HIS A 24 -3.69 8.55 31.62
CA HIS A 24 -3.78 7.21 31.08
C HIS A 24 -4.80 7.19 29.92
N CYS A 25 -4.33 7.15 28.67
CA CYS A 25 -5.13 6.64 27.56
C CYS A 25 -5.11 5.11 27.63
N SER A 26 -5.96 4.52 28.47
CA SER A 26 -6.23 3.09 28.42
C SER A 26 -7.02 2.77 27.15
N PHE A 27 -6.32 2.29 26.11
CA PHE A 27 -6.96 1.60 25.00
C PHE A 27 -7.62 0.32 25.54
N HIS A 28 -8.94 0.36 25.68
CA HIS A 28 -9.73 -0.82 26.07
C HIS A 28 -9.89 -1.71 24.84
N LEU A 29 -8.93 -2.60 24.59
CA LEU A 29 -9.13 -3.72 23.66
C LEU A 29 -10.13 -4.69 24.29
N PRO A 30 -11.14 -5.19 23.56
CA PRO A 30 -12.04 -6.22 24.09
C PRO A 30 -11.29 -7.53 24.33
N ASP A 31 -11.47 -8.11 25.53
CA ASP A 31 -10.92 -9.42 25.91
C ASP A 31 -11.55 -10.52 25.06
N THR A 32 -10.83 -10.98 24.03
CA THR A 32 -11.18 -12.22 23.32
C THR A 32 -10.54 -13.43 24.02
N PRO A 33 -11.32 -14.40 24.54
CA PRO A 33 -10.78 -15.55 25.23
C PRO A 33 -10.05 -16.50 24.26
N MET A 34 -8.77 -16.75 24.53
CA MET A 34 -7.92 -17.72 23.82
C MET A 34 -8.23 -19.15 24.29
N HIS A 35 -9.27 -19.77 23.73
CA HIS A 35 -9.44 -21.23 23.86
C HIS A 35 -8.49 -21.98 22.91
N ARG A 36 -7.58 -22.78 23.47
CA ARG A 36 -6.82 -23.81 22.73
C ARG A 36 -7.79 -24.89 22.22
N ALA A 37 -8.32 -24.68 21.02
CA ALA A 37 -8.99 -25.71 20.24
C ALA A 37 -8.27 -25.86 18.90
N ALA A 38 -8.18 -27.09 18.38
CA ALA A 38 -7.47 -27.47 17.16
C ALA A 38 -7.59 -26.42 16.04
N TYR A 39 -6.47 -25.73 15.76
CA TYR A 39 -6.42 -24.50 14.95
C TYR A 39 -6.56 -24.80 13.45
N LYS A 40 -7.73 -24.50 12.89
CA LYS A 40 -7.97 -24.34 11.44
C LYS A 40 -7.44 -22.97 10.96
N PRO A 41 -7.18 -22.76 9.64
CA PRO A 41 -6.40 -21.65 9.04
C PRO A 41 -6.83 -20.17 9.28
N LYS A 42 -7.73 -19.90 10.23
CA LYS A 42 -8.17 -18.54 10.62
C LYS A 42 -7.07 -17.65 11.21
N GLY A 43 -5.98 -18.25 11.72
CA GLY A 43 -4.88 -17.49 12.33
C GLY A 43 -4.21 -16.51 11.38
N ARG A 44 -3.96 -16.91 10.13
CA ARG A 44 -3.27 -16.06 9.13
C ARG A 44 -4.10 -14.83 8.75
N GLU A 45 -5.40 -15.00 8.56
CA GLU A 45 -6.32 -13.90 8.24
C GLU A 45 -6.42 -12.90 9.39
N ASN A 46 -6.49 -13.38 10.63
CA ASN A 46 -6.49 -12.51 11.80
C ASN A 46 -5.22 -11.66 11.89
N VAL A 47 -4.05 -12.24 11.57
CA VAL A 47 -2.80 -11.48 11.56
C VAL A 47 -2.79 -10.46 10.42
N MET A 48 -3.20 -10.84 9.20
CA MET A 48 -3.31 -9.89 8.08
C MET A 48 -4.28 -8.75 8.42
N HIS A 49 -5.39 -9.05 9.07
CA HIS A 49 -6.34 -8.04 9.54
C HIS A 49 -5.71 -7.07 10.54
N LEU A 50 -4.99 -7.59 11.55
CA LEU A 50 -4.29 -6.73 12.52
C LEU A 50 -3.25 -5.84 11.84
N LEU A 51 -2.47 -6.40 10.92
CA LEU A 51 -1.49 -5.61 10.16
C LEU A 51 -2.17 -4.57 9.26
N ASP A 52 -3.31 -4.89 8.67
CA ASP A 52 -4.11 -3.97 7.86
C ASP A 52 -4.54 -2.75 8.68
N VAL A 53 -5.09 -2.98 9.88
CA VAL A 53 -5.48 -1.93 10.82
C VAL A 53 -4.27 -1.11 11.27
N VAL A 54 -3.14 -1.76 11.58
CA VAL A 54 -1.91 -1.05 11.99
C VAL A 54 -1.40 -0.15 10.88
N VAL A 55 -1.38 -0.63 9.63
CA VAL A 55 -0.97 0.18 8.47
C VAL A 55 -1.94 1.33 8.25
N GLN A 56 -3.25 1.07 8.36
CA GLN A 56 -4.27 2.10 8.23
C GLN A 56 -4.03 3.23 9.25
N LEU A 57 -3.85 2.88 10.54
CA LEU A 57 -3.57 3.86 11.59
C LEU A 57 -2.26 4.60 11.32
N ALA A 58 -1.19 3.88 10.97
CA ALA A 58 0.11 4.47 10.66
C ALA A 58 0.09 5.39 9.44
N TYR A 59 -0.84 5.19 8.50
CA TYR A 59 -1.02 6.08 7.35
C TYR A 59 -1.68 7.41 7.75
N PHE A 60 -2.63 7.39 8.68
CA PHE A 60 -3.32 8.61 9.14
C PHE A 60 -2.51 9.41 10.18
N GLU A 61 -1.56 8.76 10.86
CA GLU A 61 -0.66 9.39 11.81
C GLU A 61 0.66 9.83 11.15
N ALA A 62 1.13 11.04 11.42
CA ALA A 62 2.39 11.54 10.85
C ALA A 62 3.60 10.69 11.27
N ASP A 63 4.54 10.48 10.34
CA ASP A 63 5.84 9.80 10.53
C ASP A 63 5.78 8.32 10.99
N CYS A 64 4.59 7.75 11.16
CA CYS A 64 4.41 6.35 11.54
C CYS A 64 4.56 5.38 10.36
N LEU A 65 4.08 5.75 9.18
CA LEU A 65 4.11 4.87 8.00
C LEU A 65 5.53 4.53 7.56
N ASP A 66 6.43 5.52 7.49
CA ASP A 66 7.83 5.29 7.09
C ASP A 66 8.56 4.37 8.07
N SER A 67 8.32 4.58 9.37
CA SER A 67 8.81 3.70 10.42
C SER A 67 8.30 2.27 10.21
N LEU A 68 6.99 2.09 10.01
CA LEU A 68 6.38 0.78 9.80
C LEU A 68 6.93 0.08 8.54
N LEU A 69 7.08 0.82 7.43
CA LEU A 69 7.66 0.31 6.19
C LEU A 69 9.10 -0.14 6.41
N ALA A 70 9.91 0.63 7.15
CA ALA A 70 11.29 0.24 7.48
C ALA A 70 11.33 -1.09 8.25
N HIS A 71 10.42 -1.29 9.21
CA HIS A 71 10.33 -2.56 9.94
C HIS A 71 9.90 -3.72 9.02
N PHE A 72 8.93 -3.49 8.12
CA PHE A 72 8.52 -4.51 7.15
C PHE A 72 9.67 -4.90 6.20
N THR A 73 10.43 -3.91 5.73
CA THR A 73 11.60 -4.14 4.87
C THR A 73 12.70 -4.88 5.61
N GLU A 74 12.99 -4.53 6.87
CA GLU A 74 13.98 -5.27 7.69
C GLU A 74 13.55 -6.72 7.93
N LEU A 75 12.27 -6.94 8.24
CA LEU A 75 11.73 -8.29 8.40
C LEU A 75 11.91 -9.09 7.11
N LEU A 76 11.56 -8.52 5.95
CA LEU A 76 11.76 -9.15 4.63
C LEU A 76 13.22 -9.46 4.32
N ALA A 77 14.13 -8.52 4.57
CA ALA A 77 15.56 -8.71 4.31
C ALA A 77 16.16 -9.85 5.17
N THR A 78 15.58 -10.10 6.35
CA THR A 78 16.06 -11.12 7.29
C THR A 78 15.37 -12.49 7.13
N LEU A 79 14.49 -12.65 6.14
CA LEU A 79 13.69 -13.86 5.95
C LEU A 79 14.39 -15.05 5.23
N PRO A 80 15.72 -15.06 5.01
CA PRO A 80 16.45 -16.33 4.90
C PRO A 80 17.82 -16.36 5.61
N THR A 81 17.87 -16.92 6.83
CA THR A 81 18.95 -17.78 7.37
C THR A 81 18.44 -18.49 8.63
N PRO A 82 18.55 -19.82 8.75
CA PRO A 82 18.12 -20.54 9.94
C PRO A 82 19.18 -20.40 11.03
N THR A 83 19.21 -19.26 11.73
CA THR A 83 19.99 -19.12 12.96
C THR A 83 19.12 -18.63 14.10
N ALA A 84 19.16 -19.41 15.18
CA ALA A 84 18.32 -19.32 16.35
C ALA A 84 18.57 -18.03 17.15
N SER A 85 17.80 -16.98 16.89
CA SER A 85 17.44 -16.00 17.92
C SER A 85 16.09 -15.36 17.56
N GLN A 86 15.14 -15.54 18.47
CA GLN A 86 13.70 -15.42 18.24
C GLN A 86 13.20 -14.00 18.52
N SER A 87 12.72 -13.29 17.49
CA SER A 87 11.79 -12.18 17.66
C SER A 87 10.37 -12.67 17.36
N MET A 88 9.39 -12.37 18.22
CA MET A 88 7.99 -12.80 18.03
C MET A 88 7.40 -12.32 16.69
N MET A 89 7.85 -11.18 16.16
CA MET A 89 7.41 -10.70 14.85
C MET A 89 7.88 -11.63 13.73
N ARG A 90 9.12 -12.16 13.81
CA ARG A 90 9.65 -13.10 12.83
C ARG A 90 8.87 -14.41 12.77
N SER A 91 8.43 -14.94 13.92
CA SER A 91 7.64 -16.18 13.94
C SER A 91 6.24 -15.99 13.33
N VAL A 92 5.62 -14.83 13.57
CA VAL A 92 4.33 -14.46 12.96
C VAL A 92 4.47 -14.27 11.44
N PHE A 93 5.49 -13.53 10.97
CA PHE A 93 5.71 -13.35 9.54
C PHE A 93 6.11 -14.65 8.85
N SER A 94 7.00 -15.46 9.42
CA SER A 94 7.33 -16.79 8.91
C SER A 94 6.09 -17.69 8.79
N TYR A 95 5.17 -17.60 9.75
CA TYR A 95 3.86 -18.28 9.71
C TYR A 95 2.93 -17.73 8.62
N MET A 96 2.88 -16.41 8.42
CA MET A 96 2.08 -15.78 7.35
C MET A 96 2.62 -16.06 5.95
N LEU A 97 3.94 -16.08 5.82
CA LEU A 97 4.69 -16.29 4.58
C LEU A 97 4.72 -17.75 4.14
N GLY A 98 4.11 -18.64 4.93
CA GLY A 98 4.09 -20.09 4.79
C GLY A 98 4.31 -20.55 3.35
N SER A 99 5.54 -21.03 3.10
CA SER A 99 5.94 -21.69 1.85
C SER A 99 5.53 -20.95 0.57
N GLN A 100 5.75 -19.64 0.46
CA GLN A 100 5.85 -19.04 -0.88
C GLN A 100 7.11 -19.60 -1.55
N SER A 101 6.93 -20.63 -2.38
CA SER A 101 8.01 -21.36 -3.03
C SER A 101 8.72 -20.46 -4.04
N GLY A 102 9.78 -19.78 -3.64
CA GLY A 102 10.59 -18.99 -4.54
C GLY A 102 11.72 -18.27 -3.84
N SER A 103 12.77 -17.99 -4.60
CA SER A 103 13.89 -17.10 -4.29
C SER A 103 13.48 -15.63 -4.06
N TRP A 104 12.18 -15.29 -4.16
CA TRP A 104 11.70 -13.91 -4.17
C TRP A 104 11.10 -13.50 -2.81
N PRO A 105 11.56 -12.38 -2.22
CA PRO A 105 11.03 -11.90 -0.94
C PRO A 105 9.64 -11.31 -1.14
N ALA A 106 8.61 -11.94 -0.57
CA ALA A 106 7.23 -11.46 -0.71
C ALA A 106 6.41 -11.65 0.55
N MET A 107 5.93 -10.55 1.13
CA MET A 107 5.07 -10.47 2.31
C MET A 107 3.59 -10.72 2.00
N VAL A 108 3.16 -10.24 0.84
CA VAL A 108 1.76 -10.29 0.39
C VAL A 108 1.59 -11.45 -0.59
N PRO A 109 0.48 -12.21 -0.56
CA PRO A 109 0.19 -13.23 -1.56
C PRO A 109 0.30 -12.68 -3.00
N PHE A 110 0.86 -13.46 -3.93
CA PHE A 110 1.07 -13.02 -5.32
C PHE A 110 -0.21 -12.69 -6.08
N GLN A 111 -1.34 -13.31 -5.74
CA GLN A 111 -2.61 -13.04 -6.43
C GLN A 111 -3.21 -11.68 -6.04
N SER A 112 -3.25 -11.37 -4.74
CA SER A 112 -3.71 -10.12 -4.10
C SER A 112 -4.15 -10.42 -2.67
N ALA A 113 -4.40 -9.37 -1.88
CA ALA A 113 -5.08 -9.43 -0.60
C ALA A 113 -6.18 -8.35 -0.58
N PRO A 114 -7.30 -8.55 -1.29
CA PRO A 114 -8.35 -7.53 -1.42
C PRO A 114 -9.09 -7.24 -0.12
N THR A 115 -9.16 -8.21 0.80
CA THR A 115 -9.72 -8.03 2.14
C THR A 115 -8.84 -7.17 3.04
N PHE A 116 -7.57 -6.99 2.69
CA PHE A 116 -6.57 -6.27 3.49
C PHE A 116 -5.77 -5.27 2.62
N PRO A 117 -6.42 -4.24 2.03
CA PRO A 117 -5.75 -3.36 1.06
C PRO A 117 -4.63 -2.51 1.66
N TRP A 118 -4.71 -2.12 2.93
CA TRP A 118 -3.65 -1.36 3.59
C TRP A 118 -2.42 -2.25 3.84
N PHE A 119 -2.63 -3.46 4.33
CA PHE A 119 -1.55 -4.44 4.45
C PHE A 119 -0.94 -4.75 3.09
N ALA A 120 -1.76 -4.96 2.05
CA ALA A 120 -1.28 -5.19 0.70
C ALA A 120 -0.41 -4.03 0.19
N LEU A 121 -0.84 -2.79 0.43
CA LEU A 121 -0.11 -1.57 0.08
C LEU A 121 1.25 -1.52 0.78
N ALA A 122 1.29 -1.61 2.11
CA ALA A 122 2.54 -1.51 2.86
C ALA A 122 3.48 -2.69 2.60
N GLY A 123 2.96 -3.91 2.51
CA GLY A 123 3.77 -5.10 2.24
C GLY A 123 4.46 -5.01 0.88
N MET A 124 3.73 -4.66 -0.19
CA MET A 124 4.34 -4.52 -1.52
C MET A 124 5.27 -3.29 -1.62
N LEU A 125 5.01 -2.21 -0.88
CA LEU A 125 5.94 -1.08 -0.78
C LEU A 125 7.25 -1.49 -0.08
N ALA A 126 7.16 -2.26 1.00
CA ALA A 126 8.33 -2.76 1.72
C ALA A 126 9.17 -3.73 0.86
N GLU A 127 8.52 -4.60 0.09
CA GLU A 127 9.18 -5.48 -0.88
C GLU A 127 9.91 -4.69 -1.96
N ALA A 128 9.31 -3.61 -2.48
CA ALA A 128 9.92 -2.77 -3.50
C ALA A 128 11.19 -2.04 -3.00
N GLN A 129 11.29 -1.80 -1.69
CA GLN A 129 12.43 -1.11 -1.06
C GLN A 129 13.64 -2.02 -0.84
N LEU A 130 13.50 -3.34 -0.99
CA LEU A 130 14.61 -4.26 -0.87
C LEU A 130 15.66 -3.97 -1.96
N PRO A 131 16.95 -3.82 -1.62
CA PRO A 131 18.00 -3.48 -2.58
C PRO A 131 18.08 -4.43 -3.78
N GLU A 132 17.91 -5.74 -3.55
CA GLU A 132 17.90 -6.77 -4.57
C GLU A 132 16.71 -6.63 -5.52
N VAL A 133 15.53 -6.28 -5.01
CA VAL A 133 14.32 -6.05 -5.81
C VAL A 133 14.48 -4.79 -6.66
N ALA A 134 14.93 -3.70 -6.05
CA ALA A 134 15.15 -2.43 -6.74
C ALA A 134 16.23 -2.55 -7.84
N THR A 135 17.29 -3.32 -7.58
CA THR A 135 18.36 -3.58 -8.55
C THR A 135 17.86 -4.49 -9.68
N ALA A 136 17.15 -5.57 -9.36
CA ALA A 136 16.59 -6.48 -10.34
C ALA A 136 15.59 -5.77 -11.28
N TRP A 137 14.79 -4.85 -10.75
CA TRP A 137 13.89 -4.00 -11.54
C TRP A 137 14.64 -3.08 -12.51
N LYS A 138 15.72 -2.42 -12.06
CA LYS A 138 16.57 -1.59 -12.95
C LYS A 138 17.20 -2.44 -14.05
N SER A 139 17.75 -3.60 -13.71
CA SER A 139 18.33 -4.54 -14.67
C SER A 139 17.30 -5.03 -15.70
N LEU A 140 16.06 -5.26 -15.26
CA LEU A 140 14.96 -5.62 -16.15
C LEU A 140 14.66 -4.51 -17.17
N LEU A 141 14.58 -3.25 -16.73
CA LEU A 141 14.34 -2.12 -17.63
C LEU A 141 15.45 -1.94 -18.66
N SER A 142 16.72 -2.12 -18.25
CA SER A 142 17.86 -2.12 -19.19
C SER A 142 17.74 -3.28 -20.19
N ALA A 143 17.41 -4.49 -19.72
CA ALA A 143 17.26 -5.64 -20.61
C ALA A 143 16.09 -5.49 -21.60
N ILE A 144 14.98 -4.87 -21.18
CA ILE A 144 13.87 -4.51 -22.08
C ILE A 144 14.34 -3.52 -23.15
N ALA A 145 15.17 -2.54 -22.78
CA ALA A 145 15.70 -1.54 -23.70
C ALA A 145 16.66 -2.13 -24.74
N GLU A 146 17.51 -3.06 -24.33
CA GLU A 146 18.53 -3.71 -25.16
C GLU A 146 17.92 -4.79 -26.07
N SER A 147 16.90 -5.50 -25.58
CA SER A 147 16.36 -6.71 -26.23
C SER A 147 14.84 -6.63 -26.45
N PRO A 148 14.36 -5.76 -27.35
CA PRO A 148 12.93 -5.56 -27.60
C PRO A 148 12.22 -6.77 -28.24
N GLN A 149 12.96 -7.75 -28.77
CA GLN A 149 12.36 -8.94 -29.38
C GLN A 149 12.22 -10.12 -28.40
N VAL A 150 12.83 -10.03 -27.22
CA VAL A 150 12.81 -11.11 -26.23
C VAL A 150 11.52 -11.01 -25.41
N SER A 151 10.92 -12.16 -25.09
CA SER A 151 9.71 -12.24 -24.29
C SER A 151 9.94 -11.80 -22.85
N MET A 152 8.90 -11.24 -22.23
CA MET A 152 8.97 -10.73 -20.86
C MET A 152 9.33 -11.83 -19.85
N GLU A 153 8.83 -13.05 -20.03
CA GLU A 153 9.13 -14.21 -19.18
C GLU A 153 10.62 -14.54 -19.16
N VAL A 154 11.28 -14.51 -20.32
CA VAL A 154 12.72 -14.79 -20.44
C VAL A 154 13.54 -13.69 -19.78
N LEU A 155 13.15 -12.42 -19.99
CA LEU A 155 13.84 -11.29 -19.37
C LEU A 155 13.74 -11.31 -17.84
N VAL A 156 12.54 -11.54 -17.29
CA VAL A 156 12.32 -11.64 -15.83
C VAL A 156 13.08 -12.81 -15.24
N LYS A 157 13.03 -13.99 -15.88
CA LYS A 157 13.79 -15.16 -15.41
C LYS A 157 15.30 -14.87 -15.39
N LYS A 158 15.82 -14.11 -16.36
CA LYS A 158 17.23 -13.75 -16.45
C LYS A 158 17.65 -12.70 -15.40
N THR A 159 16.85 -11.65 -15.18
CA THR A 159 17.27 -10.52 -14.33
C THR A 159 16.82 -10.64 -12.87
N MET A 160 15.69 -11.31 -12.63
CA MET A 160 15.07 -11.44 -11.30
C MET A 160 15.15 -12.85 -10.74
N GLN A 161 15.51 -13.86 -11.56
CA GLN A 161 15.57 -15.28 -11.17
C GLN A 161 14.28 -15.77 -10.51
N ALA A 162 13.15 -15.24 -10.96
CA ALA A 162 11.84 -15.45 -10.38
C ALA A 162 10.78 -15.61 -11.50
N PRO A 163 9.63 -16.21 -11.20
CA PRO A 163 8.55 -16.33 -12.18
C PRO A 163 7.88 -14.97 -12.45
N LEU A 164 7.17 -14.87 -13.57
CA LEU A 164 6.65 -13.58 -14.05
C LEU A 164 5.58 -12.96 -13.14
N ASP A 165 4.85 -13.78 -12.41
CA ASP A 165 3.81 -13.43 -11.44
C ASP A 165 4.33 -12.67 -10.21
N VAL A 166 5.63 -12.78 -9.87
CA VAL A 166 6.21 -12.01 -8.76
C VAL A 166 6.34 -10.51 -9.06
N LEU A 167 6.24 -10.13 -10.33
CA LEU A 167 6.46 -8.77 -10.78
C LEU A 167 5.45 -7.82 -10.11
N LEU A 168 5.97 -6.86 -9.33
CA LEU A 168 5.14 -5.91 -8.59
C LEU A 168 4.12 -5.20 -9.50
N LEU A 169 4.49 -4.92 -10.77
CA LEU A 169 3.57 -4.33 -11.75
C LEU A 169 2.26 -5.12 -11.89
N TYR A 170 2.32 -6.45 -11.98
CA TYR A 170 1.12 -7.28 -12.09
C TYR A 170 0.41 -7.45 -10.76
N ARG A 171 1.15 -7.50 -9.66
CA ARG A 171 0.57 -7.62 -8.32
C ARG A 171 -0.22 -6.36 -7.94
N TRP A 172 0.31 -5.17 -8.24
CA TRP A 172 -0.45 -3.92 -8.14
C TRP A 172 -1.68 -3.92 -9.05
N ALA A 173 -1.57 -4.45 -10.27
CA ALA A 173 -2.70 -4.57 -11.18
C ALA A 173 -3.83 -5.43 -10.57
N TYR A 174 -3.51 -6.64 -10.10
CA TYR A 174 -4.50 -7.51 -9.48
C TYR A 174 -5.09 -6.92 -8.20
N GLN A 175 -4.27 -6.33 -7.34
CA GLN A 175 -4.75 -5.67 -6.13
C GLN A 175 -5.73 -4.54 -6.47
N SER A 176 -5.43 -3.71 -7.47
CA SER A 176 -6.28 -2.59 -7.87
C SER A 176 -7.63 -3.02 -8.44
N LEU A 177 -7.68 -4.16 -9.16
CA LEU A 177 -8.92 -4.71 -9.71
C LEU A 177 -9.85 -5.26 -8.63
N GLN A 178 -9.31 -5.73 -7.51
CA GLN A 178 -10.08 -6.43 -6.47
C GLN A 178 -10.35 -5.56 -5.24
N THR A 179 -9.74 -4.40 -5.14
CA THR A 179 -9.99 -3.45 -4.06
C THR A 179 -11.28 -2.67 -4.35
N ASP A 180 -12.12 -2.49 -3.33
CA ASP A 180 -13.40 -1.80 -3.42
C ASP A 180 -13.24 -0.33 -3.85
N ALA A 181 -14.20 0.15 -4.64
CA ALA A 181 -14.16 1.49 -5.24
C ALA A 181 -14.14 2.61 -4.18
N ASP A 182 -14.80 2.39 -3.04
CA ASP A 182 -14.86 3.32 -1.92
C ASP A 182 -13.69 3.19 -0.93
N HIS A 183 -12.81 2.21 -1.13
CA HIS A 183 -11.73 1.97 -0.17
C HIS A 183 -10.66 3.06 -0.27
N PRO A 184 -10.28 3.72 0.85
CA PRO A 184 -9.36 4.88 0.82
C PRO A 184 -7.94 4.55 0.33
N ALA A 185 -7.50 3.30 0.43
CA ALA A 185 -6.20 2.87 -0.10
C ALA A 185 -6.18 2.72 -1.64
N LEU A 186 -7.33 2.62 -2.32
CA LEU A 186 -7.41 2.32 -3.75
C LEU A 186 -6.63 3.33 -4.63
N PRO A 187 -6.74 4.66 -4.42
CA PRO A 187 -5.96 5.63 -5.20
C PRO A 187 -4.44 5.44 -5.05
N LEU A 188 -3.97 5.06 -3.86
CA LEU A 188 -2.55 4.81 -3.58
C LEU A 188 -2.07 3.54 -4.29
N ILE A 189 -2.88 2.48 -4.29
CA ILE A 189 -2.62 1.24 -5.03
C ILE A 189 -2.51 1.53 -6.54
N TRP A 190 -3.42 2.34 -7.09
CA TRP A 190 -3.34 2.79 -8.48
C TRP A 190 -2.10 3.64 -8.76
N GLN A 191 -1.74 4.54 -7.85
CA GLN A 191 -0.53 5.35 -7.97
C GLN A 191 0.72 4.48 -8.08
N GLN A 192 0.82 3.40 -7.28
CA GLN A 192 1.94 2.47 -7.38
C GLN A 192 1.96 1.73 -8.72
N PHE A 193 0.82 1.24 -9.19
CA PHE A 193 0.71 0.65 -10.53
C PHE A 193 1.21 1.60 -11.62
N PHE A 194 0.71 2.84 -11.64
CA PHE A 194 1.09 3.82 -12.65
C PHE A 194 2.56 4.23 -12.55
N SER A 195 3.13 4.28 -11.35
CA SER A 195 4.55 4.60 -11.16
C SER A 195 5.47 3.61 -11.90
N LEU A 196 5.07 2.33 -11.95
CA LEU A 196 5.80 1.27 -12.64
C LEU A 196 5.43 1.21 -14.14
N TYR A 197 4.13 1.32 -14.45
CA TYR A 197 3.66 1.25 -15.83
C TYR A 197 4.18 2.40 -16.70
N LEU A 198 4.22 3.62 -16.15
CA LEU A 198 4.66 4.81 -16.87
C LEU A 198 6.17 5.04 -16.77
N GLN A 199 6.89 4.15 -16.08
CA GLN A 199 8.34 4.26 -15.99
C GLN A 199 8.97 4.14 -17.38
N ARG A 200 9.99 4.98 -17.63
CA ARG A 200 10.77 4.93 -18.86
C ARG A 200 11.94 3.97 -18.71
N CYS A 201 12.22 3.24 -19.77
CA CYS A 201 13.46 2.50 -19.95
C CYS A 201 14.63 3.48 -20.18
N PRO A 202 15.89 3.04 -19.99
CA PRO A 202 17.07 3.89 -20.21
C PRO A 202 17.16 4.53 -21.60
N ASN A 203 16.58 3.87 -22.63
CA ASN A 203 16.49 4.40 -24.00
C ASN A 203 15.37 5.44 -24.21
N GLY A 204 14.66 5.85 -23.15
CA GLY A 204 13.58 6.84 -23.20
C GLY A 204 12.19 6.28 -23.55
N ASN A 205 12.10 5.02 -24.01
CA ASN A 205 10.82 4.39 -24.34
C ASN A 205 10.01 4.06 -23.08
N SER A 206 8.67 4.06 -23.20
CA SER A 206 7.80 3.62 -22.12
C SER A 206 7.93 2.12 -21.89
N ALA A 207 8.13 1.69 -20.64
CA ALA A 207 8.22 0.28 -20.29
C ALA A 207 6.84 -0.41 -20.26
N GLY A 208 5.79 0.33 -19.90
CA GLY A 208 4.44 -0.18 -19.69
C GLY A 208 3.91 -1.08 -20.81
N PRO A 209 3.80 -0.61 -22.07
CA PRO A 209 3.27 -1.42 -23.17
C PRO A 209 3.96 -2.78 -23.30
N ARG A 210 5.30 -2.82 -23.15
CA ARG A 210 6.12 -4.03 -23.28
C ARG A 210 5.73 -5.13 -22.29
N PHE A 211 5.33 -4.77 -21.08
CA PHE A 211 4.87 -5.75 -20.09
C PHE A 211 3.53 -6.40 -20.48
N PHE A 212 2.69 -5.73 -21.28
CA PHE A 212 1.35 -6.19 -21.59
C PHE A 212 1.18 -6.69 -23.04
N GLU A 213 2.28 -6.97 -23.74
CA GLU A 213 2.27 -7.48 -25.11
C GLU A 213 1.80 -8.94 -25.22
N SER A 214 2.05 -9.77 -24.20
CA SER A 214 1.64 -11.16 -24.24
C SER A 214 0.12 -11.31 -24.05
N THR A 215 -0.47 -12.31 -24.71
CA THR A 215 -1.93 -12.54 -24.71
C THR A 215 -2.52 -12.64 -23.31
N SER A 216 -1.79 -13.28 -22.38
CA SER A 216 -2.22 -13.46 -20.98
C SER A 216 -2.41 -12.12 -20.26
N TYR A 217 -1.46 -11.20 -20.40
CA TYR A 217 -1.49 -9.90 -19.71
C TYR A 217 -2.23 -8.82 -20.51
N PHE A 218 -2.35 -8.95 -21.83
CA PHE A 218 -3.18 -8.05 -22.62
C PHE A 218 -4.64 -8.02 -22.12
N SER A 219 -5.18 -9.17 -21.72
CA SER A 219 -6.51 -9.27 -21.12
C SER A 219 -6.60 -8.55 -19.76
N LEU A 220 -5.52 -8.60 -18.96
CA LEU A 220 -5.42 -7.89 -17.70
C LEU A 220 -5.44 -6.37 -17.92
N LEU A 221 -4.67 -5.85 -18.88
CA LEU A 221 -4.67 -4.43 -19.21
C LEU A 221 -6.06 -3.94 -19.65
N LYS A 222 -6.80 -4.75 -20.42
CA LYS A 222 -8.20 -4.43 -20.78
C LYS A 222 -9.09 -4.31 -19.54
N LYS A 223 -8.99 -5.25 -18.61
CA LYS A 223 -9.75 -5.20 -17.34
C LYS A 223 -9.38 -3.95 -16.53
N MET A 224 -8.09 -3.61 -16.46
CA MET A 224 -7.59 -2.40 -15.79
C MET A 224 -8.18 -1.12 -16.38
N LYS A 225 -8.16 -0.98 -17.70
CA LYS A 225 -8.77 0.18 -18.40
C LYS A 225 -10.27 0.30 -18.13
N ARG A 226 -10.98 -0.84 -18.16
CA ARG A 226 -12.42 -0.88 -17.85
C ARG A 226 -12.66 -0.43 -16.41
N ARG A 227 -11.93 -0.99 -15.44
CA ARG A 227 -12.03 -0.65 -14.02
C ARG A 227 -11.76 0.83 -13.77
N LEU A 228 -10.76 1.43 -14.42
CA LEU A 228 -10.50 2.87 -14.31
C LEU A 228 -11.65 3.72 -14.84
N SER A 229 -12.31 3.29 -15.91
CA SER A 229 -13.49 3.99 -16.45
C SER A 229 -14.65 3.91 -15.46
N GLU A 230 -14.92 2.71 -14.93
CA GLU A 230 -15.94 2.49 -13.88
C GLU A 230 -15.67 3.33 -12.62
N LEU A 231 -14.40 3.43 -12.20
CA LEU A 231 -14.00 4.23 -11.03
C LEU A 231 -14.15 5.73 -11.28
N ALA A 232 -13.81 6.21 -12.48
CA ALA A 232 -14.02 7.61 -12.84
C ALA A 232 -15.52 7.95 -12.82
N ASP A 233 -16.36 7.13 -13.44
CA ASP A 233 -17.81 7.29 -13.44
C ASP A 233 -18.38 7.29 -12.01
N HIS A 234 -17.92 6.37 -11.17
CA HIS A 234 -18.29 6.29 -9.76
C HIS A 234 -17.91 7.57 -8.99
N SER A 235 -16.69 8.08 -9.16
CA SER A 235 -16.26 9.34 -8.55
C SER A 235 -17.09 10.53 -9.02
N TYR A 236 -17.39 10.64 -10.32
CA TYR A 236 -18.24 11.71 -10.84
C TYR A 236 -19.65 11.66 -10.27
N GLN A 237 -20.27 10.47 -10.19
CA GLN A 237 -21.59 10.28 -9.59
C GLN A 237 -21.59 10.66 -8.11
N ARG A 238 -20.57 10.23 -7.35
CA ARG A 238 -20.45 10.58 -5.93
C ARG A 238 -20.28 12.07 -5.70
N CYS A 239 -19.49 12.76 -6.53
CA CYS A 239 -19.35 14.21 -6.46
C CYS A 239 -20.64 14.95 -6.82
N ALA A 240 -21.41 14.46 -7.80
CA ALA A 240 -22.71 15.04 -8.15
C ALA A 240 -23.70 14.91 -6.99
N ASN A 241 -23.80 13.72 -6.39
CA ASN A 241 -24.72 13.45 -5.28
C ASN A 241 -24.34 14.19 -3.99
N ALA A 242 -23.03 14.40 -3.74
CA ALA A 242 -22.55 15.18 -2.60
C ALA A 242 -22.88 16.69 -2.72
N GLY A 243 -23.17 17.19 -3.92
CA GLY A 243 -23.61 18.57 -4.16
C GLY A 243 -25.11 18.79 -3.95
N GLU A 244 -25.91 17.73 -3.78
CA GLU A 244 -27.36 17.82 -3.56
C GLU A 244 -27.74 17.76 -2.06
N GLU A 245 -26.80 17.48 -1.17
CA GLU A 245 -26.95 17.63 0.29
C GLU A 245 -26.70 19.10 0.73
N GLU A 246 -27.63 20.00 0.40
CA GLU A 246 -27.69 21.42 0.86
C GLU A 246 -28.41 21.55 2.23
N PRO A 247 -28.22 22.67 2.96
CA PRO A 247 -27.83 22.74 4.35
C PRO A 247 -28.98 22.45 5.34
N VAL A 248 -28.63 21.91 6.51
CA VAL A 248 -29.52 21.85 7.68
C VAL A 248 -30.06 23.26 7.97
N LYS A 249 -31.37 23.40 7.78
CA LYS A 249 -32.17 24.59 8.08
C LYS A 249 -32.05 24.90 9.57
N GLY A 250 -31.05 25.71 9.94
CA GLY A 250 -30.90 26.21 11.30
C GLY A 250 -32.15 27.00 11.73
N PRO A 251 -32.56 26.91 13.01
CA PRO A 251 -33.81 27.50 13.47
C PRO A 251 -33.75 29.03 13.36
N ALA A 252 -34.89 29.61 12.98
CA ALA A 252 -35.09 31.04 12.76
C ALA A 252 -34.54 31.87 13.93
N ARG A 253 -33.62 32.80 13.63
CA ARG A 253 -33.25 33.88 14.56
C ARG A 253 -34.49 34.75 14.76
N GLU A 254 -35.00 34.78 15.99
CA GLU A 254 -35.92 35.80 16.46
C GLU A 254 -35.33 37.19 16.19
N VAL A 255 -36.10 38.00 15.46
CA VAL A 255 -35.84 39.43 15.30
C VAL A 255 -36.21 40.09 16.62
N VAL A 256 -35.23 40.34 17.47
CA VAL A 256 -35.39 41.24 18.63
C VAL A 256 -35.53 42.66 18.11
N GLN A 257 -36.76 43.17 18.08
CA GLN A 257 -37.05 44.58 17.93
C GLN A 257 -36.49 45.32 19.15
N ASN A 258 -35.46 46.14 18.95
CA ASN A 258 -35.06 47.17 19.89
C ASN A 258 -35.03 48.52 19.17
N VAL A 259 -36.05 49.33 19.41
CA VAL A 259 -36.07 50.76 19.09
C VAL A 259 -35.80 51.52 20.39
N PRO A 260 -34.76 52.38 20.46
CA PRO A 260 -34.76 53.47 21.40
C PRO A 260 -35.04 54.79 20.68
N HIS A 261 -36.06 55.47 21.18
CA HIS A 261 -36.44 56.84 20.89
C HIS A 261 -35.39 57.78 21.51
N PHE A 262 -34.75 58.63 20.72
CA PHE A 262 -33.96 59.75 21.23
C PHE A 262 -34.87 60.99 21.31
N GLN A 263 -35.08 61.48 22.53
CA GLN A 263 -35.42 62.88 22.82
C GLN A 263 -34.13 63.69 22.95
#